data_AF-A0AAP8N7T0-F1
#
_entry.id   AF-A0AAP8N7T0-F1
#
_cell.length_a   1.000
_cell.length_b   1.000
_cell.length_c   1.000
_cell.angle_alpha   90.00
_cell.angle_beta   90.00
_cell.angle_gamma   90.00
#
_symmetry.space_group_name_H-M   'P 1'
#
loop_
_entity.id
_entity.type
_entity.pdbx_description
1 polymer ?
#
loop_
_entity_poly.entity_id
_entity_poly.type
_entity_poly.pdbx_seq_one_letter_code
_entity_poly.pdbx_strand_id
1 'polypeptide(L)' 'VLLEYCDEGGNFYYSEWDANDGVIFRSKRYDSRNQGDQLGFPSLIVDAIKR' A
#
# COMPACT_ATOMS: atom_id res chain seq x y z
N VAL A 1 -6.92 1.03 10.32
CA VAL A 1 -6.75 2.10 9.30
C VAL A 1 -6.43 1.46 7.97
N LEU A 2 -6.96 1.97 6.84
CA LEU A 2 -6.62 1.53 5.48
C LEU A 2 -5.43 2.33 4.97
N LEU A 3 -4.29 1.67 4.72
CA LEU A 3 -3.08 2.32 4.22
C LEU A 3 -2.97 2.23 2.70
N GLU A 4 -3.30 1.08 2.11
CA GLU A 4 -3.30 0.88 0.66
C GLU A 4 -4.45 -0.06 0.28
N TYR A 5 -5.21 0.28 -0.77
CA TYR A 5 -6.30 -0.55 -1.29
C TYR A 5 -6.76 -0.08 -2.68
N CYS A 6 -7.44 -0.96 -3.42
CA CYS A 6 -8.22 -0.57 -4.60
C CYS A 6 -9.72 -0.49 -4.24
N ASP A 7 -10.42 0.49 -4.80
CA ASP A 7 -11.89 0.53 -4.73
C ASP A 7 -12.55 -0.40 -5.77
N GLU A 8 -13.88 -0.42 -5.78
CA GLU A 8 -14.68 -1.19 -6.74
C GLU A 8 -14.52 -0.72 -8.19
N GLY A 9 -14.09 0.53 -8.41
CA GLY A 9 -13.76 1.09 -9.72
C GLY A 9 -12.35 0.75 -10.21
N GLY A 10 -11.55 0.07 -9.39
CA GLY A 10 -10.15 -0.25 -9.67
C GLY A 10 -9.19 0.91 -9.42
N ASN A 11 -9.64 2.01 -8.81
CA ASN A 11 -8.78 3.12 -8.44
C ASN A 11 -7.97 2.75 -7.19
N PHE A 12 -6.66 2.99 -7.24
CA PHE A 12 -5.77 2.74 -6.12
C PHE A 12 -5.70 3.95 -5.19
N TYR A 13 -5.90 3.72 -3.90
CA TYR A 13 -5.80 4.70 -2.83
C TYR A 13 -4.68 4.31 -1.89
N TYR A 14 -3.98 5.32 -1.39
CA TYR A 14 -3.02 5.15 -0.31
C TYR A 14 -3.06 6.33 0.67
N SER A 15 -2.73 6.05 1.92
CA SER A 15 -2.45 7.06 2.93
C SER A 15 -0.95 7.14 3.16
N GLU A 16 -0.43 8.33 3.41
CA GLU A 16 0.98 8.51 3.78
C GLU A 16 1.28 7.91 5.16
N TRP A 17 2.44 7.26 5.29
CA TRP A 17 2.98 6.79 6.56
C TRP A 17 4.47 7.09 6.65
N ASP A 18 4.97 7.24 7.88
CA ASP A 18 6.40 7.41 8.12
C ASP A 18 7.12 6.07 7.98
N ALA A 19 8.10 6.01 7.09
CA ALA A 19 8.92 4.82 6.89
C ALA A 19 9.84 4.52 8.09
N ASN A 20 10.10 5.52 8.95
CA ASN A 20 10.85 5.33 10.19
C ASN A 20 10.09 4.46 11.20
N ASP A 21 8.76 4.43 11.14
CA ASP A 21 7.93 3.57 11.98
C ASP A 21 7.89 2.11 11.47
N GLY A 22 8.33 1.89 10.23
CA GLY A 22 8.40 0.56 9.62
C GLY A 22 8.21 0.60 8.11
N VAL A 23 9.12 -0.05 7.39
CA VAL A 23 8.99 -0.23 5.95
C VAL A 23 8.05 -1.38 5.64
N ILE A 24 7.02 -1.12 4.83
CA ILE A 24 6.16 -2.16 4.27
C ILE A 24 6.66 -2.49 2.88
N PHE A 25 7.47 -3.56 2.76
CA PHE A 25 8.14 -3.94 1.50
C PHE A 25 7.18 -4.21 0.34
N ARG A 26 5.95 -4.64 0.64
CA ARG A 26 4.91 -4.93 -0.36
C ARG A 26 4.03 -3.72 -0.72
N SER A 27 4.40 -2.53 -0.24
CA SER A 27 3.65 -1.31 -0.54
C SER A 27 3.92 -0.77 -1.94
N LYS A 28 3.08 0.15 -2.43
CA LYS A 28 3.31 0.87 -3.70
C LYS A 28 4.71 1.48 -3.74
N ARG A 29 5.17 2.06 -2.62
CA ARG A 29 6.44 2.79 -2.53
C ARG A 29 7.68 1.91 -2.63
N TYR A 30 7.62 0.67 -2.10
CA TYR A 30 8.81 -0.15 -1.90
C TYR A 30 8.81 -1.48 -2.66
N ASP A 31 7.67 -1.94 -3.18
CA ASP A 31 7.63 -3.17 -3.97
C ASP A 31 8.32 -2.93 -5.32
N SER A 32 9.41 -3.66 -5.60
CA SER A 32 10.20 -3.50 -6.82
C SER A 32 9.45 -3.81 -8.12
N ARG A 33 8.25 -4.41 -8.02
CA ARG A 33 7.34 -4.65 -9.15
C ARG A 33 6.50 -3.41 -9.49
N ASN A 34 6.42 -2.44 -8.59
CA ASN A 34 5.82 -1.13 -8.84
C ASN A 34 6.95 -0.17 -9.23
N GLN A 35 7.02 0.22 -10.51
CA GLN A 35 8.12 1.04 -11.03
C GLN A 35 7.58 2.32 -11.68
N GLY A 36 8.18 3.45 -11.30
CA GLY A 36 7.73 4.77 -11.76
C GLY A 36 6.27 5.01 -11.39
N ASP A 37 5.47 5.46 -12.36
CA ASP A 37 4.05 5.74 -12.19
C ASP A 37 3.14 4.52 -12.41
N GLN A 38 3.71 3.34 -12.68
CA GLN A 38 2.95 2.12 -12.93
C GLN A 38 2.80 1.26 -11.68
N LEU A 39 1.55 1.02 -11.29
CA LEU A 39 1.18 0.08 -10.23
C LEU A 39 1.02 -1.32 -10.83
N GLY A 40 2.11 -2.07 -10.96
CA GLY A 40 2.11 -3.43 -11.49
C GLY A 40 1.59 -4.50 -10.52
N PHE A 41 1.66 -4.23 -9.22
CA PHE A 41 1.17 -5.13 -8.18
C PHE A 41 0.48 -4.33 -7.05
N PRO A 42 -0.86 -4.23 -7.07
CA PRO A 42 -1.61 -3.55 -6.02
C PRO A 42 -1.57 -4.35 -4.71
N SER A 43 -1.66 -3.63 -3.61
CA SER A 43 -1.62 -4.14 -2.24
C SER A 43 -2.95 -3.84 -1.52
N LEU A 44 -3.26 -4.66 -0.52
CA LEU A 44 -4.25 -4.35 0.50
C LEU A 44 -3.52 -4.32 1.85
N ILE A 45 -3.40 -3.13 2.44
CA ILE A 45 -2.71 -2.93 3.71
C ILE A 45 -3.70 -2.29 4.69
N VAL A 46 -3.93 -3.00 5.78
CA VAL A 46 -4.81 -2.57 6.86
C VAL A 46 -4.12 -2.78 8.19
N ASP A 47 -4.29 -1.81 9.09
CA ASP A 47 -3.98 -2.01 10.50
C ASP A 47 -5.04 -2.92 11.12
N ALA A 48 -4.59 -4.01 11.73
CA ALA A 48 -5.42 -5.08 12.26
C ALA A 48 -5.05 -5.37 13.71
N ILE A 49 -6.04 -5.29 14.59
CA ILE A 49 -5.89 -5.59 16.02
C ILE A 49 -6.38 -7.01 16.25
N LYS A 50 -5.47 -7.89 16.67
CA LYS A 50 -5.85 -9.23 17.14
C LYS A 50 -6.56 -9.11 18.49
N ARG A 51 -7.72 -9.74 18.60
CA ARG A 51 -8.45 -9.90 19.86
C ARG A 51 -8.01 -11.15 20.61
#